data_AF-A0A922SRZ2-F1
#
_entry.id   AF-A0A922SRZ2-F1
#
_cell.length_a   1.000
_cell.length_b   1.000
_cell.length_c   1.000
_cell.angle_alpha   90.00
_cell.angle_beta   90.00
_cell.angle_gamma   90.00
#
_symmetry.space_group_name_H-M   'P 1'
#
loop_
_entity.id
_entity.type
_entity.pdbx_description
1 polymer ?
#
loop_
_entity_poly.entity_id
_entity_poly.type
_entity_poly.pdbx_seq_one_letter_code
_entity_poly.pdbx_strand_id
1 'polypeptide(L)'
;MFDTYVTLSADQYNAISKKYEEFQRTCDDVTKEPIKVYSPLSQKNLEELYLIREVSKTLQKKKEEDMKKAAQAAAEQEKKAEEEKPEEKEKTEEESK
;
A
#
# COMPACT_ATOMS: atom_id res chain seq x y z
N MET A 1 -25.19 -6.61 -5.47
CA MET A 1 -24.34 -7.67 -4.90
C MET A 1 -23.45 -8.12 -6.05
N PHE A 2 -22.18 -7.73 -6.08
CA PHE A 2 -21.27 -8.18 -7.14
C PHE A 2 -20.88 -9.61 -6.80
N ASP A 3 -21.29 -10.56 -7.62
CA ASP A 3 -20.81 -11.93 -7.53
C ASP A 3 -19.32 -11.91 -7.87
N THR A 4 -18.48 -11.89 -6.84
CA THR A 4 -17.02 -11.79 -6.93
C THR A 4 -16.37 -13.13 -7.25
N TYR A 5 -17.15 -14.21 -7.30
CA TYR A 5 -16.72 -15.45 -7.91
C TYR A 5 -16.83 -15.27 -9.41
N VAL A 6 -15.70 -14.91 -10.03
CA VAL A 6 -15.48 -14.92 -11.47
C VAL A 6 -16.32 -16.03 -12.09
N THR A 7 -17.24 -15.68 -12.99
CA THR A 7 -18.07 -16.64 -13.73
C THR A 7 -17.16 -17.49 -14.60
N LEU A 8 -16.54 -18.49 -13.98
CA LEU A 8 -15.64 -19.44 -14.59
C LEU A 8 -16.50 -20.25 -15.56
N SER A 9 -16.17 -20.22 -16.85
CA SER A 9 -16.94 -21.01 -17.80
C SER A 9 -16.81 -22.50 -17.46
N ALA A 10 -17.83 -23.29 -17.77
CA ALA A 10 -17.78 -24.73 -17.54
C ALA A 10 -16.53 -25.37 -18.20
N ASP A 11 -16.12 -24.88 -19.36
CA ASP A 11 -14.92 -25.32 -20.05
C ASP A 11 -13.64 -25.02 -19.27
N GLN A 12 -13.53 -23.81 -18.72
CA GLN A 12 -12.38 -23.44 -17.89
C GLN A 12 -12.34 -24.25 -16.59
N TYR A 13 -13.49 -24.47 -15.95
CA TYR A 13 -13.60 -25.30 -14.76
C TYR A 13 -13.17 -26.75 -15.04
N ASN A 14 -13.65 -27.34 -16.13
CA ASN A 14 -13.29 -28.69 -16.54
C ASN A 14 -11.79 -28.80 -16.88
N ALA A 15 -11.22 -27.80 -17.55
CA ALA A 15 -9.80 -27.77 -17.86
C ALA A 15 -8.91 -27.71 -16.61
N ILE A 16 -9.29 -26.88 -15.62
CA ILE A 16 -8.58 -26.79 -14.33
C ILE A 16 -8.73 -28.09 -13.55
N SER A 17 -9.93 -28.67 -13.51
CA SER A 17 -10.21 -29.92 -12.80
C SER A 17 -9.37 -31.08 -13.32
N LYS A 18 -9.24 -31.23 -14.65
CA LYS A 18 -8.38 -32.25 -15.26
C LYS A 18 -6.91 -32.08 -14.88
N LYS A 19 -6.38 -30.85 -14.95
CA LYS A 19 -5.00 -30.57 -14.53
C LYS A 19 -4.77 -30.86 -13.06
N TYR A 20 -5.78 -30.61 -12.22
CA TYR A 20 -5.72 -30.91 -10.80
C TYR A 20 -5.68 -32.42 -10.54
N GLU A 21 -6.49 -33.22 -11.24
CA GLU A 21 -6.44 -34.69 -11.15
C GLU A 21 -5.07 -35.24 -11.58
N GLU A 22 -4.50 -34.70 -12.67
CA GLU A 22 -3.16 -35.08 -13.12
C GLU A 22 -2.11 -34.72 -12.07
N PHE A 23 -2.19 -33.51 -11.51
CA PHE A 23 -1.31 -33.07 -10.44
C PHE A 23 -1.38 -34.02 -9.23
N GLN A 24 -2.58 -34.40 -8.78
CA GLN A 24 -2.74 -35.34 -7.65
C GLN A 24 -2.10 -36.71 -7.92
N ARG A 25 -2.07 -37.17 -9.17
CA ARG A 25 -1.44 -38.45 -9.53
C ARG A 25 0.07 -38.38 -9.58
N THR A 26 0.65 -37.20 -9.75
CA THR A 26 2.09 -37.03 -9.99
C THR A 26 2.80 -36.20 -8.92
N CYS A 27 2.08 -35.62 -7.94
CA CYS A 27 2.67 -34.70 -6.97
C CYS A 27 3.76 -35.34 -6.11
N ASP A 28 3.67 -36.65 -5.86
CA ASP A 28 4.63 -37.39 -5.04
C ASP A 28 5.76 -38.04 -5.87
N ASP A 29 5.72 -37.89 -7.20
CA ASP A 29 6.68 -38.49 -8.12
C ASP A 29 7.80 -37.49 -8.45
N VAL A 30 8.92 -37.61 -7.73
CA VAL A 30 10.10 -36.74 -7.89
C VAL A 30 10.80 -36.87 -9.24
N THR A 31 10.44 -37.86 -10.05
CA THR A 31 11.00 -38.03 -11.41
C THR A 31 10.22 -37.27 -12.47
N LYS A 32 9.03 -36.76 -12.13
CA LYS A 32 8.15 -36.03 -13.04
C LYS A 32 8.19 -34.54 -12.80
N GLU A 33 7.99 -33.78 -13.87
CA GLU A 33 7.89 -32.33 -13.77
C GLU A 33 6.59 -31.93 -13.04
N PRO A 34 6.65 -31.00 -12.06
CA PRO A 34 5.47 -30.53 -11.35
C PRO A 34 4.42 -29.92 -12.28
N ILE A 35 3.20 -30.45 -12.22
CA ILE A 35 2.08 -29.98 -13.04
C ILE A 35 1.55 -28.65 -12.51
N LYS A 36 1.45 -27.66 -13.39
CA LYS A 36 0.85 -26.36 -13.08
C LYS A 36 -0.66 -26.41 -13.32
N VAL A 37 -1.42 -26.49 -12.23
CA VAL A 37 -2.89 -26.56 -12.25
C VAL A 37 -3.50 -25.26 -12.76
N TYR A 38 -3.01 -24.13 -12.25
CA TYR A 38 -3.49 -22.81 -12.64
C TYR A 38 -2.64 -22.22 -13.76
N SER A 39 -3.31 -21.56 -14.70
CA SER A 39 -2.62 -20.78 -15.72
C SER A 39 -1.94 -19.57 -15.09
N PRO A 40 -0.71 -19.22 -15.54
CA PRO A 40 -0.10 -17.96 -15.14
C PRO A 40 -0.99 -16.78 -15.53
N LEU A 41 -0.88 -15.69 -14.76
CA LEU A 41 -1.58 -14.44 -15.07
C LEU A 41 -1.29 -14.03 -16.51
N SER A 42 -2.32 -13.56 -17.21
CA SER A 42 -2.13 -13.05 -18.57
C SER A 42 -1.17 -11.85 -18.54
N GLN A 43 -0.47 -11.62 -19.66
CA GLN A 43 0.42 -10.48 -19.81
C GLN A 43 -0.28 -9.16 -19.47
N LYS A 44 -1.55 -9.02 -19.88
CA LYS A 44 -2.40 -7.87 -19.55
C LYS A 44 -2.57 -7.70 -18.04
N ASN A 45 -2.86 -8.77 -17.31
CA ASN A 45 -3.01 -8.69 -15.85
C ASN A 45 -1.69 -8.36 -15.16
N LEU A 46 -0.57 -8.84 -15.69
CA LEU A 46 0.75 -8.46 -15.18
C LEU A 46 1.00 -6.96 -15.38
N GLU A 47 0.71 -6.42 -16.56
CA GLU A 47 0.84 -4.99 -16.86
C GLU A 47 -0.06 -4.12 -15.96
N GLU A 48 -1.31 -4.55 -15.74
CA GLU A 48 -2.23 -3.88 -14.80
C GLU A 48 -1.65 -3.86 -13.37
N LEU A 49 -1.09 -4.98 -12.90
CA LEU A 49 -0.43 -5.04 -11.59
C LEU A 49 0.80 -4.14 -11.51
N TYR A 50 1.59 -4.07 -12.59
CA TYR A 50 2.73 -3.14 -12.68
C TYR A 50 2.27 -1.69 -12.59
N LEU A 51 1.21 -1.33 -13.31
CA LEU A 51 0.65 0.01 -13.26
C LEU A 51 0.17 0.37 -11.85
N ILE A 52 -0.59 -0.52 -11.20
CA ILE A 52 -1.05 -0.32 -9.82
C ILE A 52 0.14 -0.08 -8.89
N ARG A 53 1.21 -0.86 -9.05
CA ARG A 53 2.43 -0.72 -8.24
C ARG A 53 3.09 0.65 -8.43
N GLU A 54 3.23 1.11 -9.67
CA GLU A 54 3.87 2.40 -9.96
C GLU A 54 3.04 3.59 -9.46
N VAL A 55 1.72 3.54 -9.65
CA VAL A 55 0.82 4.57 -9.11
C VAL A 55 0.86 4.58 -7.59
N SER A 56 0.84 3.41 -6.95
CA SER A 56 0.90 3.30 -5.49
C SER A 56 2.20 3.86 -4.90
N LYS A 57 3.34 3.58 -5.52
CA LYS A 57 4.63 4.18 -5.13
C LYS A 57 4.59 5.70 -5.22
N THR A 58 4.01 6.24 -6.28
CA THR A 58 3.90 7.69 -6.51
C THR A 58 3.03 8.34 -5.45
N LEU A 59 1.88 7.74 -5.14
CA LEU A 59 0.98 8.22 -4.09
C LEU A 59 1.62 8.13 -2.70
N GLN A 60 2.38 7.07 -2.43
CA GLN A 60 3.09 6.91 -1.16
C GLN A 60 4.13 8.02 -0.96
N LYS A 61 4.95 8.32 -1.99
CA LYS A 61 5.91 9.42 -1.92
C LYS A 61 5.22 10.76 -1.68
N LYS A 62 4.14 11.03 -2.41
CA LYS A 62 3.36 12.26 -2.21
C LYS A 62 2.79 12.37 -0.80
N LYS A 63 2.25 11.28 -0.26
CA LYS A 63 1.78 11.22 1.13
C LYS A 63 2.90 11.55 2.13
N GLU A 64 4.09 10.99 1.95
CA GLU A 64 5.25 11.26 2.81
C GLU A 64 5.71 12.72 2.73
N GLU A 65 5.73 13.30 1.53
CA GLU A 65 6.04 14.72 1.31
C GLU A 65 5.01 15.63 1.98
N ASP A 66 3.72 15.33 1.81
CA ASP A 66 2.62 16.11 2.40
C ASP A 66 2.66 16.04 3.94
N MET A 67 2.95 14.87 4.52
CA MET A 67 3.15 14.74 5.97
C MET A 67 4.35 15.56 6.46
N LYS A 68 5.47 15.56 5.73
CA LYS A 68 6.65 16.35 6.09
C LYS A 68 6.36 17.84 6.05
N LYS A 69 5.66 18.33 5.02
CA LYS A 69 5.25 19.73 4.91
C LYS A 69 4.31 20.13 6.04
N ALA A 70 3.34 19.28 6.37
CA ALA A 70 2.43 19.52 7.49
C ALA A 70 3.19 19.60 8.83
N ALA A 71 4.15 18.70 9.07
CA ALA A 71 4.99 18.73 10.27
C ALA A 71 5.87 19.98 10.33
N GLN A 72 6.45 20.42 9.21
CA GLN A 72 7.24 21.65 9.14
C GLN A 72 6.37 22.88 9.41
N ALA A 73 5.18 22.96 8.81
CA ALA A 73 4.25 24.06 9.05
C ALA A 73 3.79 24.14 10.52
N ALA A 74 3.55 22.99 11.17
CA ALA A 74 3.23 22.93 12.59
C ALA A 74 4.41 23.42 13.47
N ALA A 75 5.64 22.99 13.16
CA ALA A 75 6.83 23.42 13.88
C ALA A 75 7.13 24.92 13.70
N GLU A 76 6.86 25.49 12.52
CA GLU A 76 6.99 26.94 12.29
C GLU A 76 5.92 27.75 13.03
N GLN A 77 4.70 27.22 13.15
CA GLN A 77 3.66 27.85 13.97
C GLN A 77 3.99 27.81 15.46
N GLU A 78 4.54 26.71 15.97
CA GLU A 78 4.99 26.61 17.36
C GLU A 78 6.13 27.60 17.65
N LYS A 79 7.11 27.74 16.74
CA LYS A 79 8.20 28.72 16.91
C LYS A 79 7.71 30.16 16.90
N LYS A 80 6.78 30.52 16.02
CA LYS A 80 6.19 31.88 16.00
C LYS A 80 5.36 32.16 17.26
N ALA A 81 4.67 31.14 17.79
CA ALA A 81 3.93 31.28 19.05
C ALA A 81 4.85 31.39 20.28
N GLU A 82 6.07 30.85 20.22
CA GLU A 82 7.10 31.03 21.25
C GLU A 82 7.79 32.40 21.17
N GLU A 83 8.04 32.94 19.97
CA GLU A 83 8.62 34.28 19.77
C GLU A 83 7.64 35.43 20.08
N GLU A 84 6.33 35.22 20.05
CA GLU A 84 5.31 36.23 20.39
C GLU A 84 4.97 36.32 21.89
N LYS A 85 5.60 35.56 22.80
CA LYS A 85 5.50 35.82 24.24
C LYS A 85 6.41 37.00 24.61
N PRO A 86 5.86 38.19 24.91
CA PRO A 86 6.68 39.35 25.24
C PRO A 86 7.39 39.13 26.57
N GLU A 87 8.62 39.64 26.66
CA GLU A 87 9.27 40.04 27.89
C GLU A 87 8.30 40.86 28.76
N GLU A 88 7.75 40.26 29.83
CA GLU A 88 7.10 41.03 30.90
C GLU A 88 7.51 40.45 32.25
N LYS A 89 8.81 40.53 32.57
CA LYS A 89 9.34 40.43 33.93
C LYS A 89 10.61 41.27 34.07
N GLU A 90 10.49 42.58 33.91
CA GLU A 90 11.43 43.53 34.53
C GLU A 90 10.86 44.95 34.46
N LYS A 91 9.93 45.27 35.38
CA LYS A 91 9.65 46.62 35.91
C LYS A 91 8.41 46.59 36.80
N THR A 92 8.56 46.08 38.02
CA THR A 92 7.64 46.41 39.12
C THR A 92 8.28 46.06 40.47
N GLU A 93 9.45 46.62 40.77
CA GLU A 93 9.94 46.66 42.14
C GLU A 93 10.98 47.78 42.35
N GLU A 94 10.58 49.04 42.19
CA GLU A 94 11.19 50.16 42.92
C GLU A 94 10.32 51.41 42.71
N GLU A 95 9.25 51.53 43.51
CA GLU A 95 8.71 52.79 44.03
C GLU A 95 7.46 52.47 44.86
N SER A 96 7.66 51.95 46.07
CA SER A 96 6.73 52.17 47.19
C SER A 96 7.29 51.64 48.52
N LYS A 97 8.23 52.38 49.12
CA LYS A 97 8.14 52.90 50.50
C LYS A 97 9.44 53.54 50.98
#